data_AF-A0A8J7JDN9-F1
#
_entry.id   AF-A0A8J7JDN9-F1
#
_cell.length_a   1.000
_cell.length_b   1.000
_cell.length_c   1.000
_cell.angle_alpha   90.00
_cell.angle_beta   90.00
_cell.angle_gamma   90.00
#
_symmetry.space_group_name_H-M   'P 1'
#
loop_
_entity.id
_entity.type
_entity.pdbx_description
1 polymer ?
#
loop_
_entity_poly.entity_id
_entity_poly.type
_entity_poly.pdbx_seq_one_letter_code
_entity_poly.pdbx_strand_id
1 'polypeptide(L)'
;MKSSGDTIYSNDNTFGIAQNIFTRQSGTLKKDILVEFKQELRGIHKDIDQNKKDISHIDILVCWSTNYEDKDKLSTEKGDILQEKDTTTNAFYGVTHQLIGAGRQQPLPIIELKTILEKVLNTHLPK
;
A
#
# COMPACT_ATOMS: atom_id res chain seq x y z
N MET A 1 33.14 -15.39 6.15
CA MET A 1 31.79 -15.31 6.75
C MET A 1 30.79 -15.18 5.63
N LYS A 2 29.94 -16.20 5.43
CA LYS A 2 28.78 -16.07 4.53
C LYS A 2 27.81 -15.11 5.23
N SER A 3 27.62 -13.91 4.70
CA SER A 3 26.47 -13.09 5.08
C SER A 3 25.23 -13.85 4.61
N SER A 4 24.59 -14.58 5.52
CA SER A 4 23.24 -15.09 5.30
C SER A 4 22.40 -13.87 4.93
N GLY A 5 22.00 -13.82 3.65
CA GLY A 5 21.06 -12.84 3.16
C GLY A 5 19.70 -13.19 3.73
N ASP A 6 19.49 -12.79 4.98
CA ASP A 6 18.22 -12.94 5.67
C ASP A 6 17.24 -11.98 5.00
N THR A 7 16.46 -12.54 4.09
CA THR A 7 15.32 -11.84 3.55
C THR A 7 14.31 -11.67 4.69
N ILE A 8 13.86 -10.45 4.95
CA ILE A 8 12.65 -10.21 5.77
C ILE A 8 11.41 -10.85 5.08
N TYR A 9 11.51 -11.15 3.78
CA TYR A 9 10.52 -11.84 2.95
C TYR A 9 10.83 -13.35 2.85
N SER A 10 9.95 -14.20 3.39
CA SER A 10 9.96 -15.65 3.19
C SER A 10 8.56 -16.13 2.77
N ASN A 11 8.39 -17.40 2.41
CA ASN A 11 7.06 -17.99 2.26
C ASN A 11 6.22 -17.83 3.55
N ASP A 12 6.88 -17.66 4.70
CA ASP A 12 6.27 -17.40 6.00
C ASP A 12 5.97 -15.91 6.24
N ASN A 13 6.47 -15.00 5.39
CA ASN A 13 6.26 -13.56 5.49
C ASN A 13 5.85 -12.92 4.14
N THR A 14 4.64 -13.24 3.71
CA THR A 14 4.03 -12.81 2.44
C THR A 14 3.86 -11.28 2.30
N PHE A 15 4.02 -10.55 3.41
CA PHE A 15 3.87 -9.10 3.49
C PHE A 15 5.20 -8.35 3.70
N GLY A 16 6.30 -9.10 3.71
CA GLY A 16 7.65 -8.59 3.85
C GLY A 16 8.04 -7.62 2.75
N ILE A 17 9.06 -6.81 3.04
CA ILE A 17 9.72 -5.96 2.06
C ILE A 17 11.03 -6.61 1.63
N ALA A 18 11.40 -6.42 0.35
CA ALA A 18 12.65 -6.95 -0.15
C ALA A 18 13.85 -6.25 0.51
N GLN A 19 14.88 -7.02 0.91
CA GLN A 19 16.01 -6.50 1.70
C GLN A 19 16.77 -5.37 0.99
N ASN A 20 16.87 -5.44 -0.34
CA ASN A 20 17.46 -4.39 -1.17
C ASN A 20 16.61 -3.10 -1.15
N ILE A 21 15.27 -3.21 -1.09
CA ILE A 21 14.37 -2.06 -0.96
C ILE A 21 14.46 -1.47 0.44
N PHE A 22 14.41 -2.30 1.48
CA PHE A 22 14.62 -1.85 2.86
C PHE A 22 15.94 -1.11 3.00
N THR A 23 17.05 -1.69 2.53
CA THR A 23 18.38 -1.07 2.61
C THR A 23 18.46 0.25 1.83
N ARG A 24 17.84 0.33 0.64
CA ARG A 24 17.78 1.55 -0.16
C ARG A 24 16.96 2.65 0.50
N GLN A 25 15.92 2.29 1.25
CA GLN A 25 14.98 3.24 1.83
C GLN A 25 15.21 3.55 3.31
N SER A 26 15.92 2.70 4.06
CA SER A 26 16.35 2.95 5.44
C SER A 26 17.28 4.16 5.55
N GLY A 27 17.91 4.59 4.45
CA GLY A 27 18.61 5.87 4.36
C GLY A 27 17.69 7.09 4.20
N THR A 28 16.46 6.87 3.71
CA THR A 28 15.50 7.89 3.22
C THR A 28 14.28 8.06 4.12
N LEU A 29 13.92 7.06 4.94
CA LEU A 29 12.87 7.13 5.98
C LEU A 29 13.32 7.92 7.23
N LYS A 30 14.08 8.99 7.04
CA LYS A 30 14.49 9.93 8.10
C LYS A 30 13.47 11.06 8.30
N LYS A 31 12.45 11.12 7.46
CA LYS A 31 11.35 12.10 7.56
C LYS A 31 10.18 11.50 8.32
N ASP A 32 9.35 12.37 8.89
CA ASP A 32 8.04 11.99 9.41
C ASP A 32 7.21 11.35 8.29
N ILE A 33 6.51 10.26 8.63
CA ILE A 33 5.68 9.48 7.72
C ILE A 33 4.22 9.80 8.02
N LEU A 34 3.48 10.30 7.04
CA LEU A 34 2.05 10.52 7.19
C LEU A 34 1.27 9.27 6.80
N VAL A 35 0.65 8.65 7.81
CA VAL A 35 -0.26 7.51 7.65
C VAL A 35 -1.70 8.02 7.68
N GLU A 36 -2.46 7.74 6.64
CA GLU A 36 -3.89 8.07 6.59
C GLU A 36 -4.74 6.81 6.78
N PHE A 37 -5.82 6.91 7.56
CA PHE A 37 -6.75 5.80 7.81
C PHE A 37 -8.11 6.08 7.20
N LYS A 38 -8.64 5.13 6.44
CA LYS A 38 -9.99 5.17 5.88
C LYS A 38 -10.70 3.84 6.04
N GLN A 39 -12.02 3.90 6.15
CA GLN A 39 -12.83 2.69 6.04
C GLN A 39 -12.83 2.20 4.58
N GLU A 40 -13.04 3.10 3.62
CA GLU A 40 -13.12 2.76 2.20
C GLU A 40 -12.22 3.69 1.37
N LEU A 41 -11.64 3.19 0.28
CA LEU A 41 -10.80 3.98 -0.63
C LEU A 41 -11.49 5.25 -1.17
N ARG A 42 -12.81 5.22 -1.39
CA ARG A 42 -13.57 6.43 -1.78
C ARG A 42 -13.49 7.56 -0.77
N GLY A 43 -13.22 7.23 0.50
CA GLY A 43 -13.11 8.20 1.58
C GLY A 43 -11.97 9.19 1.40
N ILE A 44 -10.84 8.80 0.76
CA ILE A 44 -9.77 9.75 0.51
C ILE A 44 -10.09 10.68 -0.65
N HIS A 45 -10.73 10.18 -1.71
CA HIS A 45 -11.17 10.99 -2.84
C HIS A 45 -12.17 12.07 -2.41
N LYS A 46 -13.13 11.70 -1.55
CA LYS A 46 -14.08 12.67 -0.97
C LYS A 46 -13.38 13.80 -0.21
N ASP A 47 -12.32 13.49 0.54
CA ASP A 47 -11.59 14.51 1.29
C ASP A 47 -10.82 15.46 0.36
N ILE A 48 -10.25 14.96 -0.73
CA ILE A 48 -9.56 15.75 -1.75
C ILE A 48 -10.55 16.65 -2.49
N ASP A 49 -11.67 16.07 -2.95
CA ASP A 49 -12.73 16.82 -3.65
C ASP A 49 -13.29 17.96 -2.80
N GLN A 50 -13.23 17.81 -1.47
CA GLN A 50 -13.67 18.82 -0.49
C GLN A 50 -12.55 19.79 -0.07
N ASN A 51 -11.37 19.75 -0.70
CA ASN A 51 -10.18 20.52 -0.34
C ASN A 51 -9.78 20.36 1.14
N LYS A 52 -10.08 19.22 1.76
CA LYS A 52 -9.73 18.94 3.17
C LYS A 52 -8.35 18.34 3.30
N LYS A 53 -7.86 17.67 2.25
CA LYS A 53 -6.58 16.96 2.26
C LYS A 53 -5.89 17.11 0.91
N ASP A 54 -4.57 17.14 0.98
CA ASP A 54 -3.70 16.96 -0.18
C ASP A 54 -3.14 15.54 -0.13
N ILE A 55 -3.45 14.75 -1.15
CA ILE A 55 -3.04 13.35 -1.20
C ILE A 55 -1.53 13.19 -1.48
N SER A 56 -0.86 14.24 -1.95
CA SER A 56 0.60 14.25 -2.14
C SER A 56 1.38 14.28 -0.83
N HIS A 57 0.74 14.68 0.27
CA HIS A 57 1.34 14.65 1.61
C HIS A 57 1.23 13.29 2.29
N ILE A 58 0.40 12.39 1.78
CA ILE A 58 0.16 11.07 2.38
C ILE A 58 1.20 10.10 1.83
N ASP A 59 2.00 9.54 2.74
CA ASP A 59 3.03 8.55 2.38
C ASP A 59 2.44 7.15 2.23
N ILE A 60 1.42 6.83 3.03
CA ILE A 60 0.75 5.52 3.00
C ILE A 60 -0.71 5.64 3.44
N LEU A 61 -1.57 4.89 2.77
CA LEU A 61 -3.00 4.81 3.08
C LEU A 61 -3.34 3.42 3.65
N VAL A 62 -4.04 3.40 4.79
CA VAL A 62 -4.59 2.19 5.39
C VAL A 62 -6.10 2.20 5.19
N CYS A 63 -6.62 1.19 4.49
CA CYS A 63 -8.04 1.05 4.19
C CYS A 63 -8.59 -0.25 4.76
N TRP A 64 -9.82 -0.24 5.28
CA TRP A 64 -10.53 -1.50 5.55
C TRP A 64 -10.82 -2.24 4.25
N SER A 65 -11.34 -1.53 3.23
CA SER A 65 -11.46 -2.08 1.88
C SER A 65 -11.06 -1.11 0.78
N THR A 66 -10.47 -1.68 -0.28
CA THR A 66 -10.19 -0.97 -1.54
C THR A 66 -11.31 -1.16 -2.56
N ASN A 67 -12.39 -1.87 -2.19
CA ASN A 67 -13.53 -2.09 -3.05
C ASN A 67 -14.16 -0.76 -3.42
N TYR A 68 -13.74 -0.25 -4.57
CA TYR A 68 -14.31 0.90 -5.21
C TYR A 68 -15.41 0.32 -6.08
N GLU A 69 -16.68 0.57 -5.70
CA GLU A 69 -17.89 0.01 -6.31
C GLU A 69 -17.93 0.14 -7.84
N ASP A 70 -17.07 1.00 -8.40
CA ASP A 70 -16.94 1.23 -9.82
C ASP A 70 -15.47 1.50 -10.18
N LYS A 71 -14.63 0.45 -10.27
CA LYS A 71 -13.20 0.58 -10.61
C LYS A 71 -12.98 1.40 -11.89
N ASP A 72 -13.92 1.33 -12.82
CA ASP A 72 -13.88 2.12 -14.06
C ASP A 72 -14.05 3.62 -13.78
N LYS A 73 -14.85 4.02 -12.78
CA LYS A 73 -14.92 5.42 -12.32
C LYS A 73 -13.64 5.91 -11.67
N LEU A 74 -12.86 5.05 -11.00
CA LEU A 74 -11.59 5.48 -10.42
C LEU A 74 -10.64 5.99 -11.50
N SER A 75 -10.53 5.26 -12.60
CA SER A 75 -9.70 5.66 -13.74
C SER A 75 -10.32 6.83 -14.52
N THR A 76 -11.62 6.75 -14.85
CA THR A 76 -12.26 7.74 -15.73
C THR A 76 -12.59 9.06 -15.04
N GLU A 77 -12.98 9.06 -13.76
CA GLU A 77 -13.36 10.27 -13.03
C GLU A 77 -12.21 10.86 -12.21
N LYS A 78 -11.31 10.02 -11.67
CA LYS A 78 -10.21 10.45 -10.79
C LYS A 78 -8.83 10.38 -11.46
N GLY A 79 -8.72 9.71 -12.61
CA GLY A 79 -7.42 9.49 -13.27
C GLY A 79 -6.48 8.59 -12.48
N ASP A 80 -7.02 7.82 -11.52
CA ASP A 80 -6.28 6.91 -10.66
C ASP A 80 -6.52 5.45 -11.07
N ILE A 81 -5.47 4.63 -11.03
CA ILE A 81 -5.48 3.20 -11.30
C ILE A 81 -5.11 2.49 -10.02
N LEU A 82 -6.01 1.63 -9.53
CA LEU A 82 -5.73 0.74 -8.42
C LEU A 82 -5.08 -0.53 -8.96
N GLN A 83 -3.84 -0.79 -8.55
CA GLN A 83 -3.10 -1.98 -8.92
C GLN A 83 -2.82 -2.83 -7.68
N GLU A 84 -3.08 -4.13 -7.75
CA GLU A 84 -2.52 -5.07 -6.77
C GLU A 84 -1.00 -5.02 -6.85
N LYS A 85 -0.34 -4.79 -5.71
CA LYS A 85 1.09 -4.53 -5.72
C LYS A 85 1.91 -5.81 -5.77
N ASP A 86 2.96 -5.80 -6.59
CA ASP A 86 4.07 -6.74 -6.48
C ASP A 86 5.01 -6.32 -5.32
N THR A 87 5.10 -7.20 -4.33
CA THR A 87 5.87 -7.10 -3.08
C THR A 87 7.36 -6.74 -3.25
N THR A 88 7.91 -6.88 -4.46
CA THR A 88 9.34 -6.70 -4.75
C THR A 88 9.81 -5.24 -4.78
N THR A 89 8.89 -4.26 -4.80
CA THR A 89 9.23 -2.84 -5.01
C THR A 89 8.82 -1.92 -3.85
N ASN A 90 8.13 -2.43 -2.83
CA ASN A 90 7.49 -1.57 -1.84
C ASN A 90 8.37 -1.17 -0.66
N ALA A 91 8.20 0.08 -0.26
CA ALA A 91 8.79 0.73 0.91
C ALA A 91 8.31 0.19 2.26
N PHE A 92 7.03 -0.19 2.30
CA PHE A 92 6.29 -0.43 3.54
C PHE A 92 5.86 -1.89 3.65
N TYR A 93 5.94 -2.42 4.86
CA TYR A 93 5.41 -3.73 5.18
C TYR A 93 3.89 -3.78 5.06
N GLY A 94 3.31 -4.88 4.57
CA GLY A 94 1.85 -5.08 4.56
C GLY A 94 1.09 -4.42 3.41
N VAL A 95 1.77 -3.81 2.44
CA VAL A 95 1.08 -3.17 1.31
C VAL A 95 0.50 -4.22 0.36
N THR A 96 -0.78 -4.05 0.06
CA THR A 96 -1.56 -4.96 -0.79
C THR A 96 -1.86 -4.35 -2.14
N HIS A 97 -1.99 -3.02 -2.20
CA HIS A 97 -2.32 -2.29 -3.41
C HIS A 97 -1.47 -1.02 -3.56
N GLN A 98 -1.50 -0.43 -4.74
CA GLN A 98 -0.99 0.91 -4.99
C GLN A 98 -1.95 1.69 -5.87
N LEU A 99 -2.07 2.98 -5.58
CA LEU A 99 -2.82 3.93 -6.38
C LEU A 99 -1.85 4.70 -7.28
N ILE A 100 -2.01 4.55 -8.59
CA ILE A 100 -1.17 5.20 -9.61
C ILE A 100 -2.04 6.21 -10.34
N GLY A 101 -1.67 7.49 -10.30
CA GLY A 101 -2.53 8.55 -10.82
C GLY A 101 -1.82 9.60 -11.66
N ALA A 102 -2.58 10.24 -12.54
CA ALA A 102 -2.10 11.26 -13.48
C ALA A 102 -1.50 12.52 -12.82
N GLY A 103 -1.78 12.77 -11.54
CA GLY A 103 -1.25 13.93 -10.79
C GLY A 103 -0.11 13.62 -9.82
N ARG A 104 0.39 12.39 -9.78
CA ARG A 104 1.28 11.92 -8.71
C ARG A 104 2.70 11.68 -9.23
N GLN A 105 3.68 12.18 -8.50
CA GLN A 105 5.09 11.86 -8.77
C GLN A 105 5.45 10.42 -8.39
N GLN A 106 4.77 9.85 -7.39
CA GLN A 106 4.98 8.48 -6.93
C GLN A 106 3.64 7.76 -6.66
N PRO A 107 3.56 6.43 -6.88
CA PRO A 107 2.40 5.64 -6.48
C PRO A 107 2.15 5.75 -4.98
N LEU A 108 0.89 5.89 -4.57
CA LEU A 108 0.51 5.85 -3.16
C LEU A 108 0.34 4.39 -2.72
N PRO A 109 1.18 3.87 -1.80
CA PRO A 109 1.01 2.52 -1.26
C PRO A 109 -0.25 2.43 -0.39
N ILE A 110 -0.96 1.31 -0.51
CA ILE A 110 -2.19 1.02 0.24
C ILE A 110 -2.07 -0.31 1.00
N ILE A 111 -2.38 -0.28 2.29
CA ILE A 111 -2.59 -1.45 3.14
C ILE A 111 -4.10 -1.70 3.23
N GLU A 112 -4.59 -2.75 2.56
CA GLU A 112 -5.97 -3.23 2.72
C GLU A 112 -6.08 -4.28 3.81
N LEU A 113 -6.77 -3.93 4.90
CA LEU A 113 -6.87 -4.78 6.08
C LEU A 113 -7.66 -6.06 5.82
N LYS A 114 -8.73 -6.03 5.00
CA LYS A 114 -9.46 -7.25 4.61
C LYS A 114 -8.54 -8.27 3.94
N THR A 115 -7.77 -7.85 2.95
CA THR A 115 -6.82 -8.71 2.24
C THR A 115 -5.76 -9.28 3.18
N ILE A 116 -5.27 -8.48 4.14
CA ILE A 116 -4.35 -8.97 5.17
C ILE A 116 -5.01 -10.07 6.01
N LEU A 117 -6.22 -9.80 6.53
CA LEU A 117 -6.93 -10.76 7.36
C LEU A 117 -7.24 -12.05 6.61
N GLU A 118 -7.72 -11.97 5.37
CA GLU A 118 -7.98 -13.13 4.53
C GLU A 118 -6.71 -13.96 4.33
N LYS A 119 -5.58 -13.33 4.02
CA LYS A 119 -4.31 -14.04 3.84
C LYS A 119 -3.81 -14.64 5.15
N VAL A 120 -3.85 -13.91 6.26
CA VAL A 120 -3.39 -14.43 7.57
C VAL A 120 -4.27 -15.58 8.04
N LEU A 121 -5.60 -15.44 7.95
CA LEU A 121 -6.54 -16.47 8.36
C LEU A 121 -6.49 -17.69 7.45
N ASN A 122 -6.41 -17.52 6.13
CA ASN A 122 -6.32 -18.64 5.18
C ASN A 122 -4.96 -19.35 5.22
N THR A 123 -3.90 -18.70 5.71
CA THR A 123 -2.58 -19.34 5.91
C THR A 123 -2.54 -20.16 7.21
N HIS A 124 -3.46 -19.91 8.15
CA HIS A 124 -3.47 -20.55 9.48
C HIS A 124 -4.69 -21.46 9.73
N LEU A 125 -5.59 -21.58 8.76
CA LEU A 125 -6.69 -22.54 8.81
C LEU A 125 -6.32 -23.77 7.95
N PRO A 126 -6.33 -25.00 8.51
CA PRO A 126 -6.19 -26.20 7.71
C PRO A 126 -7.36 -26.28 6.71
N LYS A 127 -7.05 -26.60 5.46
CA LYS A 127 -8.07 -26.93 4.45
C LYS A 127 -8.85 -28.17 4.83
#